data_AF-A0A7S3NPY1-F1
#
_entry.id   AF-A0A7S3NPY1-F1
#
_cell.length_a   1.000
_cell.length_b   1.000
_cell.length_c   1.000
_cell.angle_alpha   90.00
_cell.angle_beta   90.00
_cell.angle_gamma   90.00
#
_symmetry.space_group_name_H-M   'P 1'
#
loop_
_entity.id
_entity.type
_entity.pdbx_description
1 polymer ?
#
loop_
_entity_poly.entity_id
_entity_poly.type
_entity_poly.pdbx_seq_one_letter_code
_entity_poly.pdbx_strand_id
1 'polypeptide(L)'
;EKKFGERAFSTDPQLSVGLISKKQYQKVSTKLDYLDEVNDNFDEQKELEKAREELKKKRLVKEKLMNQKKKANLSFLDEEEESLVKVPKKKKKQKKEGSKISLFSNKRFKESQDEKEEQVEYKGFGKDPSVNTSFLKDEEKEIEEEIHKKAEINRLIKKTLEIREQLIKIQYSYWDGSGIKKTIIVKKGETIRDIIQKC
;
A
#
# COMPACT_ATOMS: atom_id res chain seq x y z
N GLU A 1 -6.91 41.34 67.39
CA GLU A 1 -7.76 40.85 66.29
C GLU A 1 -7.59 39.34 66.11
N LYS A 2 -8.58 38.59 65.58
CA LYS A 2 -8.41 37.16 65.25
C LYS A 2 -7.98 37.01 63.79
N LYS A 3 -6.75 36.55 63.54
CA LYS A 3 -6.28 36.23 62.18
C LYS A 3 -7.10 35.06 61.62
N PHE A 4 -7.88 35.31 60.56
CA PHE A 4 -8.42 34.25 59.74
C PHE A 4 -7.27 33.60 58.96
N GLY A 5 -6.83 32.43 59.41
CA GLY A 5 -5.87 31.62 58.67
C GLY A 5 -6.48 31.16 57.36
N GLU A 6 -5.75 31.35 56.26
CA GLU A 6 -6.13 30.87 54.94
C GLU A 6 -6.27 29.34 54.99
N ARG A 7 -7.51 28.84 54.90
CA ARG A 7 -7.73 27.41 54.65
C ARG A 7 -7.36 27.14 53.20
N ALA A 8 -6.16 26.63 52.98
CA ALA A 8 -5.82 26.00 51.73
C ALA A 8 -6.87 24.92 51.45
N PHE A 9 -7.58 25.03 50.32
CA PHE A 9 -8.51 24.00 49.85
C PHE A 9 -7.69 22.76 49.44
N SER A 10 -7.37 21.91 50.41
CA SER A 10 -6.84 20.58 50.15
C SER A 10 -7.90 19.80 49.38
N THR A 11 -7.67 19.61 48.09
CA THR A 11 -8.56 18.81 47.24
C THR A 11 -8.24 17.34 47.46
N ASP A 12 -9.06 16.66 48.27
CA ASP A 12 -8.96 15.22 48.46
C ASP A 12 -9.13 14.52 47.10
N PRO A 13 -8.11 13.77 46.63
CA PRO A 13 -8.10 13.21 45.27
C PRO A 13 -9.14 12.08 45.07
N GLN A 14 -9.85 11.70 46.13
CA GLN A 14 -10.95 10.72 46.10
C GLN A 14 -12.33 11.36 45.98
N LEU A 15 -12.47 12.69 46.14
CA LEU A 15 -13.77 13.36 46.17
C LEU A 15 -14.06 14.25 44.94
N SER A 16 -13.07 14.52 44.07
CA SER A 16 -13.23 15.40 42.91
C SER A 16 -13.45 14.67 41.58
N VAL A 17 -14.59 13.99 41.43
CA VAL A 17 -15.01 13.41 40.15
C VAL A 17 -15.26 14.54 39.13
N GLY A 18 -14.32 14.71 38.18
CA GLY A 18 -14.42 15.67 37.07
C GLY A 18 -13.41 16.82 37.07
N LEU A 19 -12.66 17.05 38.16
CA LEU A 19 -11.60 18.07 38.18
C LEU A 19 -10.24 17.43 37.86
N ILE A 20 -9.71 17.76 36.67
CA ILE A 20 -8.40 17.31 36.20
C ILE A 20 -7.32 18.28 36.69
N SER A 21 -6.25 17.77 37.29
CA SER A 21 -5.14 18.62 37.77
C SER A 21 -4.40 19.29 36.60
N LYS A 22 -3.83 20.48 36.81
CA LYS A 22 -3.06 21.22 35.77
C LYS A 22 -1.98 20.36 35.08
N LYS A 23 -1.32 19.47 35.83
CA LYS A 23 -0.31 18.52 35.30
C LYS A 23 -0.92 17.43 34.43
N GLN A 24 -2.13 16.95 34.73
CA GLN A 24 -2.85 16.00 33.88
C GLN A 24 -3.38 16.69 32.62
N TYR A 25 -3.93 17.90 32.73
CA TYR A 25 -4.38 18.71 31.58
C TYR A 25 -3.24 18.93 30.58
N GLN A 26 -2.07 19.39 31.04
CA GLN A 26 -0.90 19.60 30.19
C GLN A 26 -0.49 18.33 29.43
N LYS A 27 -0.49 17.15 30.09
CA LYS A 27 -0.19 15.86 29.45
C LYS A 27 -1.22 15.45 28.39
N VAL A 28 -2.51 15.74 28.64
CA VAL A 28 -3.57 15.44 27.67
C VAL A 28 -3.46 16.37 26.46
N SER A 29 -3.26 17.68 26.69
CA SER A 29 -3.04 18.67 25.62
C SER A 29 -1.90 18.24 24.70
N THR A 30 -0.68 18.05 25.24
CA THR A 30 0.47 17.65 24.41
C THR A 30 0.23 16.36 23.64
N LYS A 31 -0.56 15.43 24.19
CA LYS A 31 -0.88 14.17 23.51
C LYS A 31 -1.89 14.35 22.37
N LEU A 32 -2.79 15.33 22.46
CA LEU A 32 -3.69 15.70 21.37
C LEU A 32 -2.92 16.42 20.27
N ASP A 33 -2.08 17.39 20.63
CA ASP A 33 -1.23 18.13 19.70
C ASP A 33 -0.39 17.16 18.82
N TYR A 34 0.29 16.19 19.42
CA TYR A 34 1.01 15.12 18.68
C TYR A 34 0.11 14.20 17.84
N LEU A 35 -1.16 14.03 18.20
CA LEU A 35 -2.08 13.17 17.45
C LEU A 35 -2.58 13.87 16.19
N ASP A 36 -2.86 15.16 16.30
CA ASP A 36 -3.28 16.00 15.17
C ASP A 36 -2.11 16.15 14.17
N GLU A 37 -0.88 16.41 14.64
CA GLU A 37 0.33 16.37 13.81
C GLU A 37 0.49 15.03 13.05
N VAL A 38 0.25 13.89 13.69
CA VAL A 38 0.35 12.56 13.04
C VAL A 38 -0.76 12.33 12.02
N ASN A 39 -1.97 12.85 12.25
CA ASN A 39 -3.08 12.76 11.29
C ASN A 39 -2.81 13.63 10.05
N ASP A 40 -2.36 14.87 10.24
CA ASP A 40 -2.03 15.78 9.13
C ASP A 40 -0.93 15.18 8.24
N ASN A 41 0.16 14.67 8.85
CA ASN A 41 1.22 13.97 8.14
C ASN A 41 0.73 12.72 7.37
N PHE A 42 -0.30 12.03 7.87
CA PHE A 42 -0.86 10.84 7.21
C PHE A 42 -1.71 11.21 5.99
N ASP A 43 -2.54 12.25 6.08
CA ASP A 43 -3.32 12.71 4.93
C ASP A 43 -2.41 13.37 3.86
N GLU A 44 -1.36 14.11 4.23
CA GLU A 44 -0.34 14.60 3.28
C GLU A 44 0.33 13.46 2.50
N GLN A 45 0.76 12.39 3.17
CA GLN A 45 1.38 11.23 2.51
C GLN A 45 0.45 10.57 1.49
N LYS A 46 -0.84 10.48 1.83
CA LYS A 46 -1.90 9.90 1.00
C LYS A 46 -2.25 10.76 -0.20
N GLU A 47 -2.22 12.10 -0.06
CA GLU A 47 -2.35 13.01 -1.21
C GLU A 47 -1.14 12.91 -2.15
N LEU A 48 0.09 12.85 -1.61
CA LEU A 48 1.31 12.66 -2.40
C LEU A 48 1.32 11.32 -3.16
N GLU A 49 0.86 10.23 -2.54
CA GLU A 49 0.72 8.93 -3.21
C GLU A 49 -0.29 9.00 -4.36
N LYS A 50 -1.47 9.59 -4.13
CA LYS A 50 -2.51 9.78 -5.14
C LYS A 50 -2.01 10.63 -6.32
N ALA A 51 -1.30 11.73 -6.05
CA ALA A 51 -0.68 12.56 -7.08
C ALA A 51 0.38 11.78 -7.89
N ARG A 52 1.20 10.97 -7.23
CA ARG A 52 2.20 10.10 -7.87
C ARG A 52 1.55 9.03 -8.77
N GLU A 53 0.43 8.45 -8.33
CA GLU A 53 -0.34 7.50 -9.12
C GLU A 53 -0.98 8.14 -10.37
N GLU A 54 -1.52 9.35 -10.23
CA GLU A 54 -2.08 10.11 -11.37
C GLU A 54 -1.00 10.48 -12.39
N LEU A 55 0.20 10.86 -11.92
CA LEU A 55 1.35 11.15 -12.78
C LEU A 55 1.82 9.88 -13.54
N LYS A 56 1.84 8.72 -12.88
CA LYS A 56 2.08 7.40 -13.54
C LYS A 56 1.02 7.12 -14.61
N LYS A 57 -0.27 7.30 -14.31
CA LYS A 57 -1.38 7.12 -15.26
C LYS A 57 -1.23 8.04 -16.48
N LYS A 58 -0.94 9.33 -16.28
CA LYS A 58 -0.68 10.32 -17.35
C LYS A 58 0.52 9.94 -18.23
N ARG A 59 1.61 9.41 -17.65
CA ARG A 59 2.77 8.90 -18.42
C ARG A 59 2.40 7.71 -19.31
N LEU A 60 1.72 6.70 -18.77
CA LEU A 60 1.28 5.51 -19.53
C LEU A 60 0.35 5.87 -20.70
N VAL A 61 -0.58 6.80 -20.51
CA VAL A 61 -1.47 7.29 -21.59
C VAL A 61 -0.66 7.98 -22.69
N LYS A 62 0.30 8.85 -22.32
CA LYS A 62 1.17 9.54 -23.28
C LYS A 62 2.02 8.56 -24.08
N GLU A 63 2.58 7.54 -23.43
CA GLU A 63 3.38 6.50 -24.09
C GLU A 63 2.55 5.68 -25.09
N LYS A 64 1.35 5.23 -24.70
CA LYS A 64 0.41 4.53 -25.60
C LYS A 64 0.07 5.37 -26.82
N LEU A 65 -0.20 6.67 -26.65
CA LEU A 65 -0.47 7.60 -27.75
C LEU A 65 0.73 7.76 -28.69
N MET A 66 1.95 7.90 -28.13
CA MET A 66 3.18 7.99 -28.93
C MET A 66 3.44 6.71 -29.72
N ASN A 67 3.19 5.53 -29.14
CA ASN A 67 3.37 4.25 -29.81
C ASN A 67 2.30 4.02 -30.89
N GLN A 68 1.05 4.46 -30.70
CA GLN A 68 0.03 4.46 -31.75
C GLN A 68 0.43 5.37 -32.93
N LYS A 69 0.90 6.60 -32.66
CA LYS A 69 1.38 7.52 -33.71
C LYS A 69 2.58 6.95 -34.48
N LYS A 70 3.53 6.32 -33.79
CA LYS A 70 4.66 5.62 -34.45
C LYS A 70 4.17 4.50 -35.38
N LYS A 71 3.22 3.67 -34.92
CA LYS A 71 2.64 2.60 -35.74
C LYS A 71 1.93 3.14 -36.99
N ALA A 72 1.09 4.16 -36.83
CA ALA A 72 0.38 4.80 -37.95
C ALA A 72 1.33 5.46 -38.98
N ASN A 73 2.45 6.03 -38.52
CA ASN A 73 3.45 6.61 -39.42
C ASN A 73 4.31 5.55 -40.13
N LEU A 74 4.53 4.37 -39.52
CA LEU A 74 5.22 3.25 -40.20
C LEU A 74 4.30 2.55 -41.21
N SER A 75 3.00 2.42 -40.92
CA SER A 75 2.03 1.79 -41.84
C SER A 75 1.64 2.64 -43.06
N PHE A 76 2.37 3.73 -43.33
CA PHE A 76 2.22 4.57 -44.52
C PHE A 76 3.52 4.66 -45.34
N LEU A 77 4.56 3.89 -44.97
CA LEU A 77 5.88 3.95 -45.60
C LEU A 77 6.36 2.58 -46.14
N ASP A 78 5.42 1.66 -46.38
CA ASP A 78 5.69 0.26 -46.75
C ASP A 78 4.87 -0.21 -47.98
N GLU A 79 4.31 0.75 -48.75
CA GLU A 79 3.45 0.48 -49.93
C GLU A 79 3.96 1.16 -51.22
N GLU A 80 5.20 1.72 -51.22
CA GLU A 80 5.81 2.40 -52.38
C GLU A 80 7.28 1.97 -52.72
N GLU A 81 7.77 0.82 -52.26
CA GLU A 81 9.03 0.23 -52.80
C GLU A 81 8.89 -1.25 -53.22
N GLU A 82 8.02 -1.53 -54.19
CA GLU A 82 8.15 -2.74 -55.03
C GLU A 82 8.42 -2.38 -56.51
N SER A 83 9.60 -1.83 -56.81
CA SER A 83 10.25 -2.05 -58.12
C SER A 83 11.76 -1.72 -58.16
N LEU A 84 12.52 -2.57 -58.88
CA LEU A 84 13.88 -2.32 -59.46
C LEU A 84 15.18 -2.57 -58.64
N VAL A 85 15.49 -3.85 -58.37
CA VAL A 85 16.62 -4.61 -59.00
C VAL A 85 18.10 -4.11 -58.87
N LYS A 86 18.93 -4.92 -58.15
CA LYS A 86 20.41 -5.23 -58.30
C LYS A 86 21.55 -4.29 -57.77
N VAL A 87 22.16 -4.74 -56.65
CA VAL A 87 23.62 -4.93 -56.26
C VAL A 87 24.69 -4.70 -57.38
N PRO A 88 25.95 -4.14 -57.19
CA PRO A 88 26.89 -4.31 -56.03
C PRO A 88 27.90 -3.18 -55.59
N LYS A 89 28.44 -3.32 -54.35
CA LYS A 89 29.84 -3.06 -53.85
C LYS A 89 30.52 -1.67 -54.02
N LYS A 90 31.01 -1.11 -52.88
CA LYS A 90 32.48 -0.93 -52.59
C LYS A 90 32.82 -0.48 -51.14
N LYS A 91 34.08 -0.73 -50.75
CA LYS A 91 34.66 -0.66 -49.39
C LYS A 91 35.22 0.72 -49.03
N LYS A 92 35.37 1.03 -47.73
CA LYS A 92 36.55 1.76 -47.18
C LYS A 92 36.83 1.38 -45.71
N LYS A 93 38.12 1.22 -45.37
CA LYS A 93 38.67 0.90 -44.03
C LYS A 93 39.33 2.14 -43.41
N GLN A 94 39.24 2.31 -42.09
CA GLN A 94 40.30 2.74 -41.14
C GLN A 94 39.96 2.07 -39.78
N LYS A 95 40.80 1.26 -39.11
CA LYS A 95 41.98 1.62 -38.25
C LYS A 95 41.64 2.76 -37.27
N LYS A 96 41.85 2.68 -35.96
CA LYS A 96 42.63 1.75 -35.10
C LYS A 96 41.74 1.16 -33.96
N GLU A 97 42.18 0.57 -32.84
CA GLU A 97 43.52 0.14 -32.33
C GLU A 97 43.42 -1.28 -31.73
N GLY A 98 43.45 -1.50 -30.40
CA GLY A 98 43.13 -2.83 -29.85
C GLY A 98 43.08 -2.99 -28.32
N SER A 99 42.52 -4.11 -27.88
CA SER A 99 42.79 -4.77 -26.61
C SER A 99 42.73 -6.29 -26.80
N LYS A 100 43.64 -7.03 -26.15
CA LYS A 100 43.75 -8.50 -26.28
C LYS A 100 43.14 -9.15 -25.04
N ILE A 101 42.00 -9.84 -25.17
CA ILE A 101 41.61 -10.90 -24.22
C ILE A 101 41.00 -12.04 -25.05
N SER A 102 41.73 -13.16 -25.14
CA SER A 102 41.34 -14.31 -25.96
C SER A 102 41.69 -15.63 -25.27
N LEU A 103 40.93 -15.95 -24.21
CA LEU A 103 40.92 -17.22 -23.46
C LEU A 103 39.49 -17.32 -22.89
N PHE A 104 38.60 -18.26 -23.23
CA PHE A 104 38.73 -19.58 -23.84
C PHE A 104 37.62 -19.81 -24.91
N SER A 105 37.95 -20.45 -26.04
CA SER A 105 36.97 -20.94 -27.02
C SER A 105 37.21 -22.40 -27.40
N ASN A 106 36.51 -23.30 -26.73
CA ASN A 106 36.21 -24.68 -27.15
C ASN A 106 35.10 -25.17 -26.21
N LYS A 107 34.07 -25.90 -26.63
CA LYS A 107 34.01 -26.82 -27.78
C LYS A 107 32.57 -26.98 -28.28
N ARG A 108 32.36 -26.64 -29.56
CA ARG A 108 31.31 -27.11 -30.49
C ARG A 108 30.22 -28.04 -29.90
N PHE A 109 28.95 -27.61 -29.99
CA PHE A 109 27.87 -28.51 -30.41
C PHE A 109 27.03 -27.85 -31.51
N LYS A 110 26.34 -28.68 -32.30
CA LYS A 110 25.80 -28.32 -33.62
C LYS A 110 24.55 -27.45 -33.55
N GLU A 111 24.47 -26.56 -34.52
CA GLU A 111 23.27 -25.88 -34.99
C GLU A 111 22.21 -26.89 -35.47
N SER A 112 21.00 -26.73 -34.96
CA SER A 112 19.73 -27.13 -35.59
C SER A 112 18.70 -26.09 -35.16
N GLN A 113 18.10 -25.39 -36.12
CA GLN A 113 17.04 -24.42 -35.88
C GLN A 113 15.76 -25.15 -35.45
N ASP A 114 15.09 -24.64 -34.42
CA ASP A 114 13.66 -24.31 -34.54
C ASP A 114 13.23 -23.31 -33.47
N GLU A 115 12.27 -22.45 -33.81
CA GLU A 115 11.95 -21.24 -33.05
C GLU A 115 11.00 -21.52 -31.87
N LYS A 116 11.43 -21.12 -30.66
CA LYS A 116 10.58 -20.64 -29.54
C LYS A 116 11.47 -20.14 -28.40
N GLU A 117 11.79 -18.85 -28.42
CA GLU A 117 12.38 -18.17 -27.26
C GLU A 117 11.31 -17.96 -26.17
N GLU A 118 10.93 -19.04 -25.49
CA GLU A 118 10.51 -18.88 -24.10
C GLU A 118 11.75 -18.43 -23.32
N GLN A 119 11.74 -17.18 -22.86
CA GLN A 119 12.71 -16.70 -21.89
C GLN A 119 12.45 -17.44 -20.57
N VAL A 120 13.03 -18.63 -20.44
CA VAL A 120 13.07 -19.39 -19.20
C VAL A 120 13.92 -18.57 -18.23
N GLU A 121 13.24 -17.78 -17.42
CA GLU A 121 13.82 -17.07 -16.29
C GLU A 121 14.51 -18.13 -15.41
N TYR A 122 15.84 -18.10 -15.39
CA TYR A 122 16.65 -19.07 -14.64
C TYR A 122 16.45 -18.83 -13.15
N LYS A 123 15.36 -19.38 -12.59
CA LYS A 123 15.20 -19.57 -11.13
C LYS A 123 16.46 -20.29 -10.66
N GLY A 124 17.26 -19.56 -9.88
CA GLY A 124 18.71 -19.77 -9.84
C GLY A 124 19.11 -21.21 -9.56
N PHE A 125 20.19 -21.67 -10.20
CA PHE A 125 20.87 -22.92 -9.84
C PHE A 125 21.19 -22.89 -8.33
N GLY A 126 20.37 -23.60 -7.57
CA GLY A 126 20.22 -23.37 -6.13
C GLY A 126 21.26 -24.07 -5.28
N LYS A 127 21.65 -23.39 -4.19
CA LYS A 127 22.20 -24.05 -3.00
C LYS A 127 21.07 -24.78 -2.26
N ASP A 128 21.41 -25.59 -1.26
CA ASP A 128 20.44 -26.38 -0.49
C ASP A 128 19.28 -25.54 0.07
N PRO A 129 18.02 -25.81 -0.32
CA PRO A 129 16.85 -25.00 0.08
C PRO A 129 16.46 -25.18 1.55
N SER A 130 17.10 -26.11 2.27
CA SER A 130 16.93 -26.33 3.71
C SER A 130 17.79 -25.39 4.58
N VAL A 131 18.73 -24.65 3.97
CA VAL A 131 19.59 -23.71 4.71
C VAL A 131 18.78 -22.47 5.07
N ASN A 132 18.73 -22.14 6.37
CA ASN A 132 18.02 -20.96 6.85
C ASN A 132 18.73 -19.67 6.42
N THR A 133 18.25 -19.05 5.34
CA THR A 133 18.75 -17.76 4.82
C THR A 133 18.15 -16.53 5.50
N SER A 134 17.33 -16.68 6.55
CA SER A 134 16.60 -15.56 7.19
C SER A 134 17.47 -14.50 7.87
N PHE A 135 18.79 -14.72 7.95
CA PHE A 135 19.78 -13.75 8.41
C PHE A 135 20.35 -12.87 7.29
N LEU A 136 20.12 -13.24 6.03
CA LEU A 136 20.43 -12.39 4.88
C LEU A 136 19.30 -11.37 4.70
N LYS A 137 19.68 -10.15 4.31
CA LYS A 137 18.74 -9.13 3.85
C LYS A 137 18.29 -9.49 2.44
N ASP A 138 17.21 -10.25 2.37
CA ASP A 138 16.60 -10.74 1.13
C ASP A 138 15.41 -9.84 0.79
N GLU A 139 15.64 -8.86 -0.10
CA GLU A 139 14.66 -7.82 -0.43
C GLU A 139 13.39 -8.41 -1.07
N GLU A 140 13.52 -9.47 -1.88
CA GLU A 140 12.39 -10.17 -2.50
C GLU A 140 11.49 -10.81 -1.44
N LYS A 141 12.10 -11.45 -0.45
CA LYS A 141 11.38 -12.06 0.68
C LYS A 141 10.68 -11.01 1.55
N GLU A 142 11.33 -9.87 1.82
CA GLU A 142 10.72 -8.79 2.60
C GLU A 142 9.51 -8.17 1.89
N ILE A 143 9.60 -7.99 0.56
CA ILE A 143 8.48 -7.54 -0.29
C ILE A 143 7.31 -8.53 -0.26
N GLU A 144 7.56 -9.83 -0.42
CA GLU A 144 6.53 -10.87 -0.37
C GLU A 144 5.85 -10.93 1.01
N GLU A 145 6.64 -10.86 2.08
CA GLU A 145 6.13 -10.77 3.46
C GLU A 145 5.28 -9.51 3.69
N GLU A 146 5.69 -8.35 3.17
CA GLU A 146 4.90 -7.12 3.23
C GLU A 146 3.57 -7.24 2.48
N ILE A 147 3.57 -7.83 1.28
CA ILE A 147 2.36 -8.07 0.48
C ILE A 147 1.40 -8.97 1.28
N HIS A 148 1.91 -10.06 1.86
CA HIS A 148 1.11 -10.97 2.68
C HIS A 148 0.55 -10.28 3.95
N LYS A 149 1.37 -9.49 4.66
CA LYS A 149 0.94 -8.69 5.83
C LYS A 149 -0.18 -7.71 5.45
N LYS A 150 -0.02 -6.96 4.35
CA LYS A 150 -1.04 -6.03 3.81
C LYS A 150 -2.33 -6.76 3.40
N ALA A 151 -2.21 -7.94 2.80
CA ALA A 151 -3.36 -8.76 2.39
C ALA A 151 -4.19 -9.24 3.59
N GLU A 152 -3.56 -9.76 4.65
CA GLU A 152 -4.30 -10.23 5.84
C GLU A 152 -4.88 -9.07 6.65
N ILE A 153 -4.18 -7.93 6.78
CA ILE A 153 -4.76 -6.70 7.39
C ILE A 153 -6.04 -6.28 6.64
N ASN A 154 -6.00 -6.22 5.30
CA ASN A 154 -7.17 -5.90 4.49
C ASN A 154 -8.31 -6.92 4.66
N ARG A 155 -7.98 -8.21 4.81
CA ARG A 155 -8.95 -9.28 5.06
C ARG A 155 -9.60 -9.14 6.44
N LEU A 156 -8.82 -8.80 7.47
CA LEU A 156 -9.32 -8.55 8.83
C LEU A 156 -10.23 -7.31 8.86
N ILE A 157 -9.83 -6.20 8.24
CA ILE A 157 -10.66 -4.99 8.14
C ILE A 157 -12.01 -5.32 7.48
N LYS A 158 -12.01 -5.99 6.31
CA LYS A 158 -13.24 -6.41 5.62
C LYS A 158 -14.16 -7.25 6.52
N LYS A 159 -13.63 -8.27 7.20
CA LYS A 159 -14.41 -9.08 8.17
C LYS A 159 -15.01 -8.21 9.28
N THR A 160 -14.25 -7.27 9.84
CA THR A 160 -14.78 -6.40 10.91
C THR A 160 -15.85 -5.41 10.43
N LEU A 161 -15.75 -4.92 9.19
CA LEU A 161 -16.78 -4.06 8.59
C LEU A 161 -18.06 -4.85 8.32
N GLU A 162 -17.95 -6.02 7.67
CA GLU A 162 -19.08 -6.93 7.43
C GLU A 162 -19.80 -7.29 8.74
N ILE A 163 -19.05 -7.60 9.80
CA ILE A 163 -19.61 -7.87 11.14
C ILE A 163 -20.33 -6.64 11.73
N ARG A 164 -19.86 -5.42 11.50
CA ARG A 164 -20.51 -4.18 12.00
C ARG A 164 -21.76 -3.80 11.20
N GLU A 165 -21.78 -4.11 9.92
CA GLU A 165 -22.91 -3.79 9.04
C GLU A 165 -24.11 -4.74 9.22
N GLN A 166 -23.89 -5.93 9.79
CA GLN A 166 -24.95 -6.87 10.16
C GLN A 166 -26.05 -6.21 11.00
N LEU A 167 -27.27 -6.23 10.48
CA LEU A 167 -28.47 -5.79 11.19
C LEU A 167 -28.97 -6.90 12.12
N ILE A 168 -29.17 -6.57 13.39
CA ILE A 168 -29.67 -7.47 14.42
C ILE A 168 -31.01 -6.95 14.96
N LYS A 169 -31.95 -7.88 15.20
CA LYS A 169 -33.25 -7.59 15.80
C LYS A 169 -33.16 -7.81 17.31
N ILE A 170 -33.26 -6.73 18.09
CA ILE A 170 -33.20 -6.76 19.55
C ILE A 170 -34.63 -6.61 20.09
N GLN A 171 -35.02 -7.50 21.00
CA GLN A 171 -36.20 -7.32 21.84
C GLN A 171 -35.74 -6.92 23.23
N TYR A 172 -36.35 -5.90 23.82
CA TYR A 172 -36.00 -5.41 25.14
C TYR A 172 -37.24 -4.87 25.86
N SER A 173 -37.18 -4.81 27.19
CA SER A 173 -38.24 -4.28 28.03
C SER A 173 -37.65 -3.41 29.13
N TYR A 174 -38.27 -2.27 29.38
CA TYR A 174 -37.96 -1.49 30.58
C TYR A 174 -38.57 -2.18 31.81
N TRP A 175 -37.98 -1.93 32.98
CA TRP A 175 -38.48 -2.41 34.26
C TRP A 175 -38.82 -1.21 35.15
N ASP A 176 -39.98 -0.61 34.89
CA ASP A 176 -40.59 0.47 35.69
C ASP A 176 -41.85 0.01 36.44
N GLY A 177 -42.21 -1.28 36.32
CA GLY A 177 -43.47 -1.88 36.78
C GLY A 177 -44.35 -2.38 35.64
N SER A 178 -44.21 -1.84 34.43
CA SER A 178 -44.96 -2.25 33.24
C SER A 178 -44.05 -2.96 32.23
N GLY A 179 -44.25 -4.27 32.06
CA GLY A 179 -43.38 -5.16 31.26
C GLY A 179 -43.50 -5.00 29.73
N ILE A 180 -43.52 -3.77 29.23
CA ILE A 180 -43.70 -3.45 27.81
C ILE A 180 -42.45 -3.87 27.02
N LYS A 181 -42.65 -4.81 26.08
CA LYS A 181 -41.60 -5.29 25.17
C LYS A 181 -41.54 -4.41 23.92
N LYS A 182 -40.44 -3.70 23.72
CA LYS A 182 -40.10 -3.03 22.45
C LYS A 182 -39.23 -3.94 21.59
N THR A 183 -39.33 -3.79 20.28
CA THR A 183 -38.56 -4.55 19.29
C THR A 183 -37.97 -3.58 18.28
N ILE A 184 -36.65 -3.59 18.11
CA ILE A 184 -35.92 -2.67 17.23
C ILE A 184 -34.90 -3.43 16.37
N ILE A 185 -34.61 -2.91 15.17
CA ILE A 185 -33.59 -3.45 14.26
C ILE A 185 -32.44 -2.44 14.20
N VAL A 186 -31.24 -2.85 14.54
CA VAL A 186 -30.06 -1.98 14.70
C VAL A 186 -28.80 -2.63 14.15
N LYS A 187 -27.78 -1.83 13.81
CA LYS A 187 -26.47 -2.37 13.39
C LYS A 187 -25.69 -2.93 14.58
N LYS A 188 -24.89 -3.97 14.33
CA LYS A 188 -24.05 -4.59 15.36
C LYS A 188 -22.92 -3.65 15.77
N GLY A 189 -22.97 -3.17 17.02
CA GLY A 189 -21.98 -2.26 17.60
C GLY A 189 -22.52 -0.85 17.90
N GLU A 190 -23.80 -0.57 17.65
CA GLU A 190 -24.46 0.63 18.18
C GLU A 190 -24.55 0.58 19.72
N THR A 191 -24.50 1.73 20.40
CA THR A 191 -24.53 1.76 21.86
C THR A 191 -25.96 1.61 22.38
N ILE A 192 -26.13 1.05 23.58
CA ILE A 192 -27.45 0.89 24.23
C ILE A 192 -28.17 2.24 24.38
N ARG A 193 -27.43 3.35 24.56
CA ARG A 193 -27.98 4.71 24.59
C ARG A 193 -28.64 5.08 23.25
N ASP A 194 -27.96 4.85 22.14
CA ASP A 194 -28.47 5.17 20.80
C ASP A 194 -29.70 4.30 20.46
N ILE A 195 -29.66 3.02 20.86
CA ILE A 195 -30.76 2.07 20.69
C ILE A 195 -32.01 2.55 21.46
N ILE A 196 -31.83 3.04 22.69
CA ILE A 196 -32.92 3.60 23.52
C ILE A 196 -33.44 4.92 22.93
N GLN A 197 -32.57 5.79 22.43
CA GLN A 197 -32.95 7.11 21.90
C GLN A 197 -33.68 7.03 20.54
N LYS A 198 -33.48 5.95 19.77
CA LYS A 198 -34.18 5.70 18.50
C LYS A 198 -35.64 5.23 18.66
N CYS A 199 -36.16 5.11 19.89
CA CYS A 199 -37.31 4.24 20.18
C CYS A 199 -38.39 4.85 21.11
#